data_AF-A0A7C3YKD0-F1
#
_entry.id   AF-A0A7C3YKD0-F1
#
_cell.length_a   1.000
_cell.length_b   1.000
_cell.length_c   1.000
_cell.angle_alpha   90.00
_cell.angle_beta   90.00
_cell.angle_gamma   90.00
#
_symmetry.space_group_name_H-M   'P 1'
#
loop_
_entity.id
_entity.type
_entity.pdbx_description
1 polymer ?
#
loop_
_entity_poly.entity_id
_entity_poly.type
_entity_poly.pdbx_seq_one_letter_code
_entity_poly.pdbx_strand_id
1 'polypeptide(L)'
;MKYVKANYWLLILILLFSAGCANFEKVFAPQQLSENYALMPGVECDAPEAVDGDLNTVSNNTRIVISLPEKKSIRRIVIYNTNIANFILYEYKGKEGDWKIINSFKGNKQPKIVVNTQVVTDKIRIFISDTHGSRFVGPGIVRDENKIIHKVDAQLDALPEIQEIELYGFVDTVEKPEKSKKPIF
;
A
#
# COMPACT_ATOMS: atom_id res chain seq x y z
N MET A 1 48.59 48.48 -25.17
CA MET A 1 48.25 47.87 -23.85
C MET A 1 46.73 47.84 -23.75
N LYS A 2 45.99 46.74 -23.55
CA LYS A 2 46.29 45.34 -23.21
C LYS A 2 45.30 44.48 -24.02
N TYR A 3 45.77 43.43 -24.69
CA TYR A 3 44.88 42.43 -25.28
C TYR A 3 44.21 41.65 -24.14
N VAL A 4 42.89 41.82 -24.00
CA VAL A 4 42.09 40.90 -23.20
C VAL A 4 42.10 39.58 -23.96
N LYS A 5 42.84 38.58 -23.48
CA LYS A 5 42.74 37.22 -23.99
C LYS A 5 41.30 36.76 -23.72
N ALA A 6 40.45 36.81 -24.75
CA ALA A 6 39.09 36.29 -24.67
C ALA A 6 39.18 34.82 -24.26
N ASN A 7 38.67 34.51 -23.07
CA ASN A 7 38.77 33.19 -22.49
C ASN A 7 37.66 32.32 -23.09
N TYR A 8 37.86 31.91 -24.35
CA TYR A 8 36.88 31.14 -25.13
C TYR A 8 36.44 29.84 -24.43
N TRP A 9 37.27 29.31 -23.53
CA TRP A 9 36.93 28.18 -22.66
C TRP A 9 35.74 28.45 -21.74
N LEU A 10 35.58 29.68 -21.23
CA LEU A 10 34.44 30.03 -20.38
C LEU A 10 33.13 30.10 -21.19
N LEU A 11 33.21 30.61 -22.42
CA LEU A 11 32.06 30.69 -23.34
C LEU A 11 31.62 29.29 -23.82
N ILE A 12 32.57 28.39 -24.08
CA ILE A 12 32.27 26.99 -24.44
C ILE A 12 31.61 26.24 -23.27
N LEU A 13 32.04 26.48 -22.03
CA LEU A 13 31.46 25.84 -20.84
C LEU A 13 29.98 26.28 -20.61
N ILE A 14 29.67 27.56 -20.85
CA ILE A 14 28.32 28.11 -20.73
C ILE A 14 27.39 27.58 -21.84
N LEU A 15 27.91 27.38 -23.05
CA LEU A 15 27.18 26.76 -24.16
C LEU A 15 26.89 25.27 -23.92
N LEU A 16 27.80 24.54 -23.27
CA LEU A 16 27.58 23.14 -22.89
C LEU A 16 26.57 22.99 -21.73
N PHE A 17 26.51 23.94 -20.80
CA PHE A 17 25.52 23.93 -19.70
C PHE A 17 24.10 24.27 -20.16
N SER A 18 23.93 25.17 -21.12
CA SER A 18 22.61 25.60 -21.62
C SER A 18 21.90 24.55 -22.48
N ALA A 19 22.63 23.65 -23.13
CA ALA A 19 22.04 22.51 -23.86
C ALA A 19 21.59 21.35 -22.95
N GLY A 20 22.05 21.32 -21.69
CA GLY A 20 21.76 20.24 -20.73
C GLY A 20 20.46 20.40 -19.95
N CYS A 21 19.95 21.63 -19.78
CA CYS A 21 18.80 21.89 -18.91
C CYS A 21 17.46 21.40 -19.48
N ALA A 22 17.27 21.43 -20.80
CA ALA A 22 16.00 21.04 -21.43
C ALA A 22 15.69 19.53 -21.35
N ASN A 23 16.70 18.70 -21.06
CA ASN A 23 16.53 17.25 -20.93
C ASN A 23 16.42 16.79 -19.46
N PHE A 24 16.61 17.68 -18.49
CA PHE A 24 16.60 17.34 -17.06
C PHE A 24 15.18 17.13 -16.53
N GLU A 25 14.18 17.82 -17.09
CA GLU A 25 12.77 17.67 -16.68
C GLU A 25 12.21 16.26 -16.91
N LYS A 26 12.70 15.55 -17.94
CA LYS A 26 12.30 14.16 -18.21
C LYS A 26 12.90 13.15 -17.22
N VAL A 27 13.98 13.50 -16.52
CA VAL A 27 14.64 12.63 -15.54
C VAL A 27 13.88 12.61 -14.21
N PHE A 28 13.08 13.64 -13.91
CA PHE A 28 12.33 13.78 -12.66
C PHE A 28 10.82 13.72 -12.83
N ALA A 29 10.32 13.16 -13.93
CA ALA A 29 8.89 12.94 -14.11
C ALA A 29 8.35 12.09 -12.95
N PRO A 30 7.29 12.53 -12.24
CA PRO A 30 6.72 11.77 -11.14
C PRO A 30 6.19 10.43 -11.66
N GLN A 31 6.63 9.33 -11.04
CA GLN A 31 6.19 8.00 -11.42
C GLN A 31 4.67 7.88 -11.21
N GLN A 32 3.94 7.61 -12.29
CA GLN A 32 2.50 7.47 -12.27
C GLN A 32 2.09 6.10 -11.70
N LEU A 33 1.05 6.11 -10.85
CA LEU A 33 0.44 4.89 -10.34
C LEU A 33 -0.49 4.24 -11.36
N SER A 34 -0.63 2.92 -11.28
CA SER A 34 -1.64 2.15 -12.01
C SER A 34 -3.05 2.52 -11.57
N GLU A 35 -4.05 1.94 -12.24
CA GLU A 35 -5.39 1.80 -11.69
C GLU A 35 -5.39 0.91 -10.43
N ASN A 36 -6.48 0.96 -9.66
CA ASN A 36 -6.65 0.15 -8.44
C ASN A 36 -6.75 -1.33 -8.82
N TYR A 37 -5.71 -2.10 -8.51
CA TYR A 37 -5.67 -3.54 -8.75
C TYR A 37 -6.71 -4.32 -7.97
N ALA A 38 -7.26 -3.77 -6.88
CA ALA A 38 -8.33 -4.41 -6.11
C ALA A 38 -9.67 -4.45 -6.87
N LEU A 39 -9.87 -3.57 -7.87
CA LEU A 39 -11.08 -3.51 -8.70
C LEU A 39 -10.94 -4.24 -10.04
N MET A 40 -9.83 -4.93 -10.27
CA MET A 40 -9.62 -5.67 -11.52
C MET A 40 -10.57 -6.86 -11.65
N PRO A 41 -11.00 -7.23 -12.87
CA PRO A 41 -11.74 -8.45 -13.10
C PRO A 41 -10.98 -9.69 -12.60
N GLY A 42 -11.66 -10.57 -11.86
CA GLY A 42 -11.08 -11.80 -11.32
C GLY A 42 -10.35 -11.64 -9.97
N VAL A 43 -10.43 -10.46 -9.34
CA VAL A 43 -10.03 -10.31 -7.94
C VAL A 43 -11.05 -10.99 -7.04
N GLU A 44 -10.54 -11.72 -6.05
CA GLU A 44 -11.34 -12.34 -4.99
C GLU A 44 -10.97 -11.74 -3.63
N CYS A 45 -11.96 -11.48 -2.79
CA CYS A 45 -11.77 -10.98 -1.43
C CYS A 45 -12.73 -11.67 -0.46
N ASP A 46 -12.26 -12.01 0.74
CA ASP A 46 -13.10 -12.54 1.84
C ASP A 46 -13.89 -11.43 2.57
N ALA A 47 -13.65 -10.17 2.22
CA ALA A 47 -14.40 -8.97 2.58
C ALA A 47 -14.66 -8.11 1.33
N PRO A 48 -15.60 -8.50 0.46
CA PRO A 48 -15.83 -7.80 -0.81
C PRO A 48 -16.19 -6.32 -0.62
N GLU A 49 -16.87 -5.99 0.48
CA GLU A 49 -17.24 -4.62 0.86
C GLU A 49 -16.05 -3.72 1.26
N ALA A 50 -14.83 -4.26 1.30
CA ALA A 50 -13.61 -3.47 1.49
C ALA A 50 -12.83 -3.24 0.19
N VAL A 51 -13.33 -3.72 -0.95
CA VAL A 51 -12.66 -3.62 -2.26
C VAL A 51 -13.67 -3.41 -3.39
N ASP A 52 -14.78 -2.72 -3.12
CA ASP A 52 -15.86 -2.48 -4.09
C ASP A 52 -15.78 -1.08 -4.73
N GLY A 53 -14.88 -0.22 -4.24
CA GLY A 53 -14.70 1.15 -4.73
C GLY A 53 -15.73 2.14 -4.19
N ASP A 54 -16.58 1.75 -3.23
CA ASP A 54 -17.57 2.62 -2.59
C ASP A 54 -17.16 2.95 -1.15
N LEU A 55 -16.79 4.20 -0.87
CA LEU A 55 -16.42 4.63 0.49
C LEU A 55 -17.57 4.62 1.51
N ASN A 56 -18.81 4.34 1.08
CA ASN A 56 -19.97 4.23 1.95
C ASN A 56 -20.22 2.81 2.47
N THR A 57 -19.57 1.79 1.89
CA THR A 57 -19.61 0.43 2.41
C THR A 57 -18.59 0.28 3.53
N VAL A 58 -18.86 -0.65 4.45
CA VAL A 58 -17.99 -0.89 5.62
C VAL A 58 -17.86 -2.38 5.87
N SER A 59 -16.62 -2.86 5.86
CA SER A 59 -16.25 -4.19 6.36
C SER A 59 -15.91 -4.15 7.83
N ASN A 60 -16.42 -5.14 8.56
CA ASN A 60 -16.12 -5.37 9.97
C ASN A 60 -15.13 -6.52 10.21
N ASN A 61 -14.47 -6.99 9.15
CA ASN A 61 -13.58 -8.14 9.23
C ASN A 61 -12.22 -7.77 9.82
N THR A 62 -11.76 -8.53 10.81
CA THR A 62 -10.43 -8.38 11.43
C THR A 62 -9.30 -8.95 10.58
N ARG A 63 -9.63 -9.85 9.66
CA ARG A 63 -8.70 -10.45 8.70
C ARG A 63 -9.31 -10.35 7.32
N ILE A 64 -8.58 -9.73 6.41
CA ILE A 64 -8.98 -9.56 5.02
C ILE A 64 -7.87 -10.11 4.13
N VAL A 65 -8.22 -10.91 3.14
CA VAL A 65 -7.33 -11.48 2.12
C VAL A 65 -7.84 -11.08 0.75
N ILE A 66 -7.03 -10.28 0.05
CA ILE A 66 -7.27 -9.88 -1.34
C ILE A 66 -6.39 -10.76 -2.23
N SER A 67 -7.02 -11.52 -3.14
CA SER A 67 -6.37 -12.38 -4.13
C SER A 67 -6.52 -11.78 -5.52
N LEU A 68 -5.39 -11.42 -6.13
CA LEU A 68 -5.30 -10.93 -7.50
C LEU A 68 -5.27 -12.12 -8.49
N PRO A 69 -5.80 -11.95 -9.71
CA PRO A 69 -5.79 -13.01 -10.73
C PRO A 69 -4.37 -13.37 -11.22
N GLU A 70 -3.41 -12.45 -11.05
CA GLU A 70 -2.00 -12.67 -11.38
C GLU A 70 -1.09 -11.90 -10.42
N LYS A 71 0.20 -12.29 -10.37
CA LYS A 71 1.20 -11.58 -9.55
C LYS A 71 1.41 -10.17 -10.08
N LYS A 72 1.25 -9.17 -9.20
CA LYS A 72 1.48 -7.76 -9.51
C LYS A 72 2.59 -7.18 -8.65
N SER A 73 3.31 -6.21 -9.20
CA SER A 73 4.19 -5.36 -8.39
C SER A 73 3.35 -4.32 -7.67
N ILE A 74 3.17 -4.50 -6.36
CA ILE A 74 2.44 -3.57 -5.51
C ILE A 74 3.44 -2.59 -4.91
N ARG A 75 3.16 -1.31 -5.13
CA ARG A 75 3.98 -0.15 -4.77
C ARG A 75 3.32 0.76 -3.76
N ARG A 76 1.99 0.77 -3.73
CA ARG A 76 1.20 1.50 -2.75
C ARG A 76 -0.04 0.73 -2.36
N ILE A 77 -0.32 0.72 -1.07
CA ILE A 77 -1.56 0.21 -0.47
C ILE A 77 -2.21 1.39 0.22
N VAL A 78 -3.48 1.65 -0.07
CA VAL A 78 -4.29 2.69 0.59
C VAL A 78 -5.41 2.01 1.36
N ILE A 79 -5.62 2.42 2.60
CA ILE A 79 -6.69 1.88 3.45
C ILE A 79 -7.51 3.05 3.98
N TYR A 80 -8.79 3.07 3.66
CA TYR A 80 -9.78 3.96 4.25
C TYR A 80 -10.47 3.26 5.41
N ASN A 81 -10.55 3.93 6.55
CA ASN A 81 -11.06 3.39 7.79
C ASN A 81 -11.66 4.51 8.65
N THR A 82 -12.48 4.15 9.63
CA THR A 82 -13.00 5.12 10.60
C THR A 82 -12.37 4.95 11.99
N ASN A 83 -11.96 3.74 12.34
CA ASN A 83 -11.57 3.42 13.72
C ASN A 83 -10.36 2.47 13.85
N ILE A 84 -9.57 2.19 12.81
CA ILE A 84 -8.44 1.27 12.96
C ILE A 84 -7.29 1.95 13.70
N ALA A 85 -6.80 1.31 14.77
CA ALA A 85 -5.64 1.75 15.52
C ALA A 85 -4.36 1.01 15.08
N ASN A 86 -4.41 -0.33 15.07
CA ASN A 86 -3.24 -1.16 14.79
C ASN A 86 -3.57 -2.25 13.75
N PHE A 87 -2.66 -2.48 12.82
CA PHE A 87 -2.79 -3.58 11.86
C PHE A 87 -1.42 -4.03 11.32
N ILE A 88 -1.41 -5.20 10.67
CA ILE A 88 -0.26 -5.79 10.02
C ILE A 88 -0.64 -6.16 8.58
N LEU A 89 0.25 -5.81 7.65
CA LEU A 89 0.15 -6.17 6.23
C LEU A 89 1.09 -7.33 5.92
N TYR A 90 0.63 -8.27 5.11
CA TYR A 90 1.39 -9.42 4.68
C TYR A 90 1.35 -9.61 3.16
N GLU A 91 2.46 -10.09 2.60
CA GLU A 91 2.55 -10.66 1.25
C GLU A 91 2.53 -12.18 1.32
N TYR A 92 1.87 -12.81 0.35
CA TYR A 92 1.91 -14.26 0.19
C TYR A 92 3.18 -14.72 -0.53
N LYS A 93 3.77 -15.82 -0.06
CA LYS A 93 5.03 -16.36 -0.58
C LYS A 93 4.87 -17.48 -1.63
N GLY A 94 3.65 -17.88 -1.95
CA GLY A 94 3.38 -18.94 -2.95
C GLY A 94 3.14 -20.32 -2.35
N LYS A 95 3.31 -20.49 -1.03
CA LYS A 95 2.95 -21.72 -0.30
C LYS A 95 1.83 -21.42 0.69
N GLU A 96 0.84 -22.30 0.74
CA GLU A 96 -0.33 -22.11 1.62
C GLU A 96 0.11 -21.89 3.08
N GLY A 97 -0.46 -20.86 3.71
CA GLY A 97 -0.10 -20.46 5.07
C GLY A 97 1.23 -19.70 5.21
N ASP A 98 2.01 -19.52 4.14
CA ASP A 98 3.28 -18.80 4.17
C ASP A 98 3.09 -17.31 3.84
N TRP A 99 3.17 -16.48 4.89
CA TRP A 99 2.94 -15.05 4.85
C TRP A 99 4.16 -14.31 5.40
N LYS A 100 4.63 -13.30 4.66
CA LYS A 100 5.70 -12.42 5.11
C LYS A 100 5.15 -11.03 5.39
N ILE A 101 5.54 -10.44 6.52
CA ILE A 101 5.16 -9.08 6.89
C ILE A 101 5.74 -8.08 5.88
N ILE A 102 4.87 -7.21 5.37
CA ILE A 102 5.21 -6.04 4.57
C ILE A 102 5.45 -4.86 5.50
N ASN A 103 4.50 -4.60 6.39
CA ASN A 103 4.53 -3.48 7.33
C ASN A 103 3.62 -3.77 8.54
N SER A 104 3.91 -3.14 9.68
CA SER A 104 3.03 -3.10 10.85
C SER A 104 2.79 -1.64 11.21
N PHE A 105 1.53 -1.29 11.37
CA PHE A 105 1.11 0.05 11.74
C PHE A 105 0.57 0.03 13.17
N LYS A 106 0.91 1.04 13.97
CA LYS A 106 0.44 1.18 15.35
C LYS A 106 0.01 2.61 15.63
N GLY A 107 -1.05 2.77 16.41
CA GLY A 107 -1.54 4.06 16.89
C GLY A 107 -2.02 5.00 15.77
N ASN A 108 -2.58 4.46 14.69
CA ASN A 108 -3.20 5.27 13.64
C ASN A 108 -4.27 6.19 14.24
N LYS A 109 -4.44 7.39 13.70
CA LYS A 109 -5.58 8.28 14.01
C LYS A 109 -6.21 8.89 12.75
N GLN A 110 -5.72 8.47 11.58
CA GLN A 110 -6.11 9.03 10.30
C GLN A 110 -7.14 8.12 9.65
N PRO A 111 -8.17 8.70 9.00
CA PRO A 111 -9.16 7.91 8.28
C PRO A 111 -8.59 7.31 6.98
N LYS A 112 -7.45 7.82 6.51
CA LYS A 112 -6.74 7.34 5.32
C LYS A 112 -5.30 7.00 5.68
N ILE A 113 -4.91 5.76 5.40
CA ILE A 113 -3.57 5.24 5.64
C ILE A 113 -2.94 4.90 4.29
N VAL A 114 -1.74 5.42 4.04
CA VAL A 114 -1.00 5.17 2.79
C VAL A 114 0.30 4.46 3.13
N VAL A 115 0.47 3.26 2.58
CA VAL A 115 1.67 2.44 2.77
C VAL A 115 2.39 2.29 1.44
N ASN A 116 3.57 2.89 1.32
CA ASN A 116 4.45 2.64 0.17
C ASN A 116 5.24 1.35 0.41
N THR A 117 5.32 0.49 -0.61
CA THR A 117 5.92 -0.84 -0.51
C THR A 117 6.63 -1.24 -1.82
N GLN A 118 7.33 -2.37 -1.81
CA GLN A 118 8.03 -2.94 -2.96
C GLN A 118 7.88 -4.47 -2.96
N VAL A 119 6.65 -4.94 -3.17
CA VAL A 119 6.34 -6.37 -3.15
C VAL A 119 5.83 -6.84 -4.50
N VAL A 120 6.06 -8.11 -4.81
CA VAL A 120 5.51 -8.78 -6.00
C VAL A 120 4.77 -10.01 -5.54
N THR A 121 3.44 -9.94 -5.55
CA THR A 121 2.58 -11.00 -5.02
C THR A 121 1.24 -10.99 -5.72
N ASP A 122 0.54 -12.11 -5.60
CA ASP A 122 -0.85 -12.32 -6.02
C ASP A 122 -1.81 -12.26 -4.83
N LYS A 123 -1.32 -12.24 -3.58
CA LYS A 123 -2.21 -12.08 -2.40
C LYS A 123 -1.65 -11.13 -1.36
N ILE A 124 -2.52 -10.26 -0.86
CA ILE A 124 -2.28 -9.39 0.28
C ILE A 124 -3.21 -9.81 1.40
N ARG A 125 -2.67 -9.86 2.63
CA ARG A 125 -3.48 -10.03 3.83
C ARG A 125 -3.32 -8.83 4.75
N ILE A 126 -4.43 -8.39 5.28
CA ILE A 126 -4.52 -7.39 6.35
C ILE A 126 -5.01 -8.10 7.60
N PHE A 127 -4.33 -7.87 8.71
CA PHE A 127 -4.75 -8.33 10.03
C PHE A 127 -4.83 -7.15 10.98
N ILE A 128 -6.04 -6.84 11.44
CA ILE A 128 -6.34 -5.73 12.33
C ILE A 128 -6.25 -6.26 13.75
N SER A 129 -5.36 -5.67 14.53
CA SER A 129 -5.09 -6.13 15.89
C SER A 129 -5.69 -5.22 16.96
N ASP A 130 -6.11 -4.00 16.61
CA ASP A 130 -6.68 -3.03 17.57
C ASP A 130 -7.49 -1.94 16.87
N THR A 131 -8.50 -1.41 17.55
CA THR A 131 -9.43 -0.38 17.07
C THR A 131 -9.65 0.71 18.13
N HIS A 132 -9.95 1.92 17.68
CA HIS A 132 -10.42 3.00 18.53
C HIS A 132 -11.87 2.76 18.90
N GLY A 133 -12.22 3.09 20.15
CA GLY A 133 -13.58 2.89 20.65
C GLY A 133 -13.80 1.54 21.32
N SER A 134 -12.74 0.73 21.49
CA SER A 134 -12.71 -0.34 22.49
C SER A 134 -13.12 0.24 23.85
N ARG A 135 -14.18 -0.34 24.43
CA ARG A 135 -14.70 0.07 25.74
C ARG A 135 -14.33 -1.01 26.74
N PHE A 136 -13.76 -0.61 27.86
CA PHE A 136 -13.76 -1.46 29.05
C PHE A 136 -15.20 -1.51 29.55
N VAL A 137 -15.86 -2.64 29.36
CA VAL A 137 -17.13 -2.92 30.04
C VAL A 137 -16.78 -3.36 31.45
N GLY A 138 -17.38 -2.66 32.43
CA GLY A 138 -17.14 -2.83 33.86
C GLY A 138 -17.27 -4.28 34.35
N PRO A 139 -16.88 -4.55 35.60
CA PRO A 139 -16.16 -5.76 35.96
C PRO A 139 -16.98 -7.02 35.72
N GLY A 140 -16.49 -7.88 34.83
CA GLY A 140 -16.81 -9.29 34.85
C GLY A 140 -16.32 -9.90 36.16
N ILE A 141 -17.09 -10.83 36.73
CA ILE A 141 -16.69 -11.61 37.90
C ILE A 141 -16.15 -12.95 37.40
N VAL A 142 -14.85 -13.18 37.60
CA VAL A 142 -14.24 -14.50 37.41
C VAL A 142 -14.07 -15.12 38.79
N ARG A 143 -14.53 -16.36 38.98
CA ARG A 143 -14.26 -17.16 40.19
C ARG A 143 -13.08 -18.08 39.92
N ASP A 144 -12.06 -18.02 40.77
CA ASP A 144 -10.98 -19.02 40.73
C ASP A 144 -11.45 -20.37 41.32
N GLU A 145 -10.58 -21.38 41.25
CA GLU A 145 -10.81 -22.73 41.81
C GLU A 145 -11.04 -22.71 43.33
N ASN A 146 -10.54 -21.70 44.04
CA ASN A 146 -10.75 -21.44 45.46
C ASN A 146 -12.00 -20.58 45.75
N LYS A 147 -12.84 -20.30 44.74
CA LYS A 147 -14.05 -19.47 44.80
C LYS A 147 -13.79 -17.98 45.09
N ILE A 148 -12.57 -17.49 44.90
CA ILE A 148 -12.22 -16.08 45.04
C ILE A 148 -12.77 -15.32 43.84
N ILE A 149 -13.47 -14.21 44.10
CA ILE A 149 -14.05 -13.34 43.07
C ILE A 149 -13.00 -12.33 42.62
N HIS A 150 -12.55 -12.44 41.39
CA HIS A 150 -11.74 -11.43 40.71
C HIS A 150 -12.67 -10.54 39.87
N LYS A 151 -12.55 -9.22 40.08
CA LYS A 151 -13.11 -8.24 39.16
C LYS A 151 -12.16 -8.12 37.97
N VAL A 152 -12.61 -8.50 36.80
CA VAL A 152 -11.85 -8.38 35.55
C VAL A 152 -12.63 -7.43 34.66
N ASP A 153 -12.01 -6.30 34.30
CA ASP A 153 -12.58 -5.45 33.26
C ASP A 153 -12.45 -6.20 31.93
N ALA A 154 -13.58 -6.51 31.31
CA ALA A 154 -13.58 -7.12 29.99
C ALA A 154 -13.43 -6.00 28.95
N GLN A 155 -12.41 -6.08 28.11
CA GLN A 155 -12.26 -5.19 26.97
C GLN A 155 -13.21 -5.68 25.87
N LEU A 156 -14.25 -4.90 25.59
CA LEU A 156 -15.08 -5.11 24.41
C LEU A 156 -14.45 -4.28 23.28
N ASP A 157 -13.71 -4.95 22.41
CA ASP A 157 -13.14 -4.31 21.23
C ASP A 157 -14.26 -3.84 20.30
N ALA A 158 -14.18 -2.59 19.86
CA ALA A 158 -15.03 -2.14 18.77
C ALA A 158 -14.68 -2.95 17.52
N LEU A 159 -15.70 -3.34 16.75
CA LEU A 159 -15.45 -3.98 15.47
C LEU A 159 -14.62 -3.01 14.59
N PRO A 160 -13.64 -3.51 13.83
CA PRO A 160 -12.91 -2.66 12.90
C PRO A 160 -13.87 -2.16 11.83
N GLU A 161 -13.66 -0.96 11.33
CA GLU A 161 -14.50 -0.39 10.28
C GLU A 161 -13.58 0.04 9.12
N ILE A 162 -13.54 -0.78 8.08
CA ILE A 162 -12.79 -0.55 6.83
C ILE A 162 -13.77 -0.14 5.75
N GLN A 163 -13.50 0.98 5.09
CA GLN A 163 -14.32 1.47 4.00
C GLN A 163 -13.83 0.98 2.63
N GLU A 164 -12.51 1.03 2.39
CA GLU A 164 -11.95 0.64 1.10
C GLU A 164 -10.45 0.33 1.24
N ILE A 165 -9.98 -0.65 0.48
CA ILE A 165 -8.57 -1.01 0.34
C ILE A 165 -8.19 -0.94 -1.12
N GLU A 166 -7.26 -0.05 -1.44
CA GLU A 166 -6.76 0.12 -2.81
C GLU A 166 -5.33 -0.40 -2.93
N LEU A 167 -5.05 -1.08 -4.05
CA LEU A 167 -3.74 -1.65 -4.37
C LEU A 167 -3.21 -1.03 -5.66
N TYR A 168 -2.01 -0.46 -5.66
CA TYR A 168 -1.43 0.19 -6.83
C TYR A 168 -0.01 -0.27 -7.12
N GLY A 169 0.31 -0.41 -8.40
CA GLY A 169 1.67 -0.52 -8.93
C GLY A 169 2.10 0.77 -9.63
N PHE A 170 3.18 0.68 -10.40
CA PHE A 170 3.56 1.73 -11.34
C PHE A 170 3.07 1.37 -12.75
N VAL A 171 2.75 2.38 -13.54
CA VAL A 171 2.51 2.20 -14.98
C VAL A 171 3.86 1.94 -15.65
N ASP A 172 3.97 0.83 -16.37
CA ASP A 172 5.14 0.54 -17.21
C ASP A 172 5.10 1.47 -18.43
N THR A 173 5.90 2.53 -18.44
CA THR A 173 5.99 3.47 -19.57
C THR A 173 6.80 2.93 -20.76
N VAL A 174 7.20 1.65 -20.72
CA VAL A 174 8.03 1.04 -21.77
C VAL A 174 7.11 0.39 -22.79
N GLU A 175 6.92 1.04 -23.93
CA GLU A 175 6.47 0.38 -25.15
C GLU A 175 7.35 -0.86 -25.37
N LYS A 176 6.79 -2.06 -25.13
CA LYS A 176 7.44 -3.30 -25.53
C LYS A 176 7.66 -3.18 -27.04
N PRO A 177 8.91 -3.22 -27.56
CA PRO A 177 9.10 -3.30 -29.00
C PRO A 177 8.40 -4.57 -29.48
N GLU A 178 7.41 -4.41 -30.35
CA GLU A 178 6.77 -5.53 -31.02
C GLU A 178 7.87 -6.41 -31.60
N LYS A 179 7.93 -7.68 -31.17
CA LYS A 179 8.78 -8.66 -31.83
C LYS A 179 8.29 -8.76 -33.27
N SER A 180 9.00 -8.08 -34.17
CA SER A 180 8.86 -8.19 -35.61
C SER A 180 8.91 -9.67 -36.00
N LYS A 181 7.73 -10.27 -36.17
CA LYS A 181 7.56 -11.55 -36.85
C LYS A 181 7.73 -11.29 -38.35
N LYS A 182 8.97 -11.11 -38.79
CA LYS A 182 9.31 -11.36 -40.20
C LYS A 182 10.34 -12.47 -40.23
N PRO A 183 10.00 -13.65 -40.79
CA PRO A 183 11.02 -14.63 -41.08
C PRO A 183 11.95 -14.03 -42.13
N ILE A 184 13.25 -14.11 -41.86
CA ILE A 184 14.28 -13.89 -42.86
C ILE A 184 14.23 -15.15 -43.75
N PHE A 185 13.61 -15.01 -44.91
CA PHE A 185 13.86 -15.87 -46.06
C PHE A 185 14.47 -15.01 -47.15
#